data_AF-A0A640Y9X3-F1
#
_entry.id   AF-A0A640Y9X3-F1
#
_cell.length_a   1.000
_cell.length_b   1.000
_cell.length_c   1.000
_cell.angle_alpha   90.00
_cell.angle_beta   90.00
_cell.angle_gamma   90.00
#
_symmetry.space_group_name_H-M   'P 1'
#
loop_
_entity.id
_entity.type
_entity.pdbx_description
1 polymer ?
#
loop_
_entity_poly.entity_id
_entity_poly.type
_entity_poly.pdbx_seq_one_letter_code
_entity_poly.pdbx_strand_id
1 'polypeptide(L)'
;MIRAGTTLGALLLAALALAGPAAAAPSPTPVPSGYPATPEDYAISAREAVRVADTDPKIVAREAELDRGDAFSASVEAKPVRVWEVGYFLNGEKVNLVVVDGATGAVTQSWTGAAVDWPMARGKPGQFGHILNSAWVWAALALVFVAGLLDFRRLRKWVHLDLLVLLGFGVSEAYFNAAEIGTSVPLVYPLLAYLLARMLWIGFRGHGLDGTAGEGLRPSAPAWLLTAAIAALIVLRLTANLADSGVIDVGYAGVIGADKITHAEPLYDDSFPEDNPTGDTYGPANYFAYVPFEAALPWSGSWDDLPAAHAAAIFFDLATIAGLFALGLALARRRRSADPDPRPPPGPPLPDGRVRRRLSRWFPDREGNALGLVLVFAWVAYPFTAYATQSNSNDELIAALVVWSLVLFASPIARGALLAVAAAAKFAPLPAASPAVSSRRSPPASARPLRPAPPPSAAWPAEARGRPRSPRAAAP
;
A
#
# COMPACT_ATOMS: atom_id res chain seq x y z
N MET A 1 79.74 3.54 -11.05
CA MET A 1 80.97 3.79 -10.26
C MET A 1 80.94 5.22 -9.75
N ILE A 2 81.37 5.37 -8.51
CA ILE A 2 81.12 6.44 -7.53
C ILE A 2 81.88 7.74 -7.80
N ARG A 3 81.23 8.89 -7.59
CA ARG A 3 81.75 10.13 -6.93
C ARG A 3 80.51 10.88 -6.38
N ALA A 4 80.21 10.98 -5.09
CA ALA A 4 80.94 11.49 -3.92
C ALA A 4 81.30 12.99 -4.01
N GLY A 5 80.59 13.81 -3.23
CA GLY A 5 81.17 14.91 -2.47
C GLY A 5 80.70 16.33 -2.83
N THR A 6 79.88 16.93 -1.96
CA THR A 6 80.12 18.23 -1.27
C THR A 6 78.96 18.50 -0.29
N THR A 7 79.18 18.23 1.01
CA THR A 7 79.40 19.21 2.10
C THR A 7 78.11 19.85 2.63
N LEU A 8 77.67 19.45 3.83
CA LEU A 8 77.96 20.16 5.09
C LEU A 8 77.50 21.63 5.06
N GLY A 9 76.22 21.82 5.41
CA GLY A 9 75.64 23.14 5.63
C GLY A 9 74.17 22.99 6.01
N ALA A 10 73.90 22.96 7.32
CA ALA A 10 72.59 23.11 8.00
C ALA A 10 72.20 21.94 8.91
N LEU A 11 73.10 21.53 9.81
CA LEU A 11 72.76 20.82 11.05
C LEU A 11 72.38 21.79 12.20
N LEU A 12 72.01 23.04 11.89
CA LEU A 12 71.49 24.03 12.83
C LEU A 12 70.52 24.94 12.07
N LEU A 13 69.23 24.92 12.45
CA LEU A 13 68.02 25.46 11.77
C LEU A 13 67.33 24.37 10.92
N ALA A 14 66.35 23.59 11.37
CA ALA A 14 65.31 23.89 12.33
C ALA A 14 64.82 22.60 13.01
N ALA A 15 65.15 22.46 14.29
CA ALA A 15 64.43 21.65 15.26
C ALA A 15 63.06 22.30 15.61
N LEU A 16 62.32 22.77 14.59
CA LEU A 16 61.09 23.56 14.76
C LEU A 16 60.06 23.34 13.63
N ALA A 17 60.11 22.20 12.94
CA ALA A 17 59.12 21.86 11.90
C ALA A 17 58.45 20.48 12.14
N LEU A 18 58.34 20.05 13.40
CA LEU A 18 57.54 18.89 13.82
C LEU A 18 56.19 19.30 14.44
N ALA A 19 55.73 20.53 14.19
CA ALA A 19 54.34 20.88 14.34
C ALA A 19 53.69 20.83 12.95
N GLY A 20 53.17 19.65 12.59
CA GLY A 20 52.06 19.63 11.63
C GLY A 20 50.96 20.55 12.15
N PRO A 21 50.12 21.16 11.29
CA PRO A 21 48.97 21.88 11.78
C PRO A 21 48.22 20.90 12.69
N ALA A 22 48.11 21.26 13.98
CA ALA A 22 47.14 20.62 14.84
C ALA A 22 45.83 20.74 14.06
N ALA A 23 45.29 19.60 13.63
CA ALA A 23 43.92 19.56 13.15
C ALA A 23 43.13 20.32 14.22
N ALA A 24 42.61 21.49 13.84
CA ALA A 24 41.79 22.26 14.75
C ALA A 24 40.74 21.28 15.24
N ALA A 25 40.71 21.04 16.55
CA ALA A 25 39.63 20.26 17.13
C ALA A 25 38.33 20.86 16.57
N PRO A 26 37.41 20.05 16.01
CA PRO A 26 36.15 20.57 15.51
C PRO A 26 35.58 21.46 16.61
N SER A 27 35.36 22.74 16.27
CA SER A 27 34.76 23.66 17.24
C SER A 27 33.37 23.12 17.49
N PRO A 28 33.00 22.82 18.75
CA PRO A 28 31.70 22.24 19.04
C PRO A 28 30.61 23.16 18.49
N THR A 29 29.58 22.55 17.89
CA THR A 29 28.52 23.32 17.25
C THR A 29 27.91 24.29 18.28
N PRO A 30 27.77 25.58 17.97
CA PRO A 30 27.30 26.56 18.94
C PRO A 30 25.87 26.22 19.41
N VAL A 31 25.68 26.17 20.73
CA VAL A 31 24.39 25.91 21.40
C VAL A 31 23.85 27.24 21.94
N PRO A 32 22.54 27.55 21.80
CA PRO A 32 21.92 28.68 22.49
C PRO A 32 22.19 28.65 24.00
N SER A 33 22.40 29.80 24.64
CA SER A 33 22.77 29.87 26.07
C SER A 33 21.70 29.27 26.99
N GLY A 34 22.08 28.34 27.88
CA GLY A 34 21.22 27.81 28.94
C GLY A 34 20.98 26.30 28.86
N TYR A 35 22.04 25.49 29.02
CA TYR A 35 21.92 24.03 29.08
C TYR A 35 20.89 23.59 30.13
N PRO A 36 20.07 22.56 29.84
CA PRO A 36 19.22 21.97 30.87
C PRO A 36 20.09 21.44 32.02
N ALA A 37 19.54 21.48 33.24
CA ALA A 37 20.17 20.86 34.39
C ALA A 37 20.38 19.37 34.13
N THR A 38 21.49 18.82 34.60
CA THR A 38 21.74 17.37 34.51
C THR A 38 20.85 16.67 35.53
N PRO A 39 19.92 15.80 35.11
CA PRO A 39 19.07 15.08 36.06
C PRO A 39 19.91 14.15 36.93
N GLU A 40 19.45 13.85 38.16
CA GLU A 40 20.23 13.11 39.16
C GLU A 40 20.63 11.70 38.70
N ASP A 41 19.85 11.09 37.82
CA ASP A 41 20.08 9.75 37.27
C ASP A 41 21.03 9.73 36.06
N TYR A 42 21.50 10.89 35.59
CA TYR A 42 22.43 11.01 34.46
C TYR A 42 23.87 11.11 34.94
N ALA A 43 24.76 10.33 34.31
CA ALA A 43 26.19 10.37 34.57
C ALA A 43 26.92 11.42 33.70
N ILE A 44 26.34 11.81 32.57
CA ILE A 44 26.90 12.83 31.68
C ILE A 44 26.02 14.06 31.60
N SER A 45 26.66 15.23 31.57
CA SER A 45 25.99 16.53 31.43
C SER A 45 25.48 16.77 30.01
N ALA A 46 24.55 17.70 29.85
CA ALA A 46 24.04 18.13 28.55
C ALA A 46 25.15 18.64 27.61
N ARG A 47 26.18 19.30 28.16
CA ARG A 47 27.36 19.74 27.39
C ARG A 47 28.24 18.57 26.94
N GLU A 48 28.38 17.55 27.78
CA GLU A 48 29.08 16.32 27.41
C GLU A 48 28.34 15.57 26.32
N ALA A 49 27.00 15.50 26.40
CA ALA A 49 26.17 14.89 25.38
C ALA A 49 26.36 15.55 24.00
N VAL A 50 26.35 16.89 23.94
CA VAL A 50 26.62 17.61 22.68
C VAL A 50 28.02 17.30 22.16
N ARG A 51 29.05 17.34 23.00
CA ARG A 51 30.42 16.99 22.57
C ARG A 51 30.54 15.57 22.03
N VAL A 52 29.83 14.61 22.63
CA VAL A 52 29.76 13.24 22.12
C VAL A 52 29.05 13.23 20.77
N ALA A 53 27.90 13.90 20.66
CA ALA A 53 27.12 13.96 19.44
C ALA A 53 27.87 14.64 18.28
N ASP A 54 28.69 15.66 18.55
CA ASP A 54 29.52 16.35 17.55
C ASP A 54 30.55 15.42 16.90
N THR A 55 30.88 14.31 17.56
CA THR A 55 31.78 13.28 17.00
C THR A 55 31.06 12.22 16.15
N ASP A 56 29.73 12.26 16.08
CA ASP A 56 28.96 11.30 15.28
C ASP A 56 29.28 11.47 13.78
N PRO A 57 29.54 10.37 13.04
CA PRO A 57 29.91 10.45 11.63
C PRO A 57 28.92 11.23 10.76
N LYS A 58 27.61 11.22 11.07
CA LYS A 58 26.61 11.95 10.28
C LYS A 58 26.65 13.44 10.55
N ILE A 59 27.06 13.86 11.75
CA ILE A 59 27.27 15.27 12.09
C ILE A 59 28.55 15.77 11.46
N VAL A 60 29.65 15.03 11.58
CA VAL A 60 30.93 15.37 10.95
C VAL A 60 30.80 15.49 9.43
N ALA A 61 30.08 14.55 8.79
CA ALA A 61 29.81 14.62 7.36
C ALA A 61 29.01 15.87 6.99
N ARG A 62 28.00 16.23 7.80
CA ARG A 62 27.20 17.45 7.56
C ARG A 62 28.04 18.71 7.71
N GLU A 63 28.87 18.81 8.76
CA GLU A 63 29.73 19.97 8.97
C GLU A 63 30.69 20.20 7.80
N ALA A 64 31.13 19.13 7.14
CA ALA A 64 31.96 19.19 5.95
C ALA A 64 31.22 19.72 4.69
N GLU A 65 29.89 19.71 4.69
CA GLU A 65 29.03 20.18 3.60
C GLU A 65 28.55 21.63 3.78
N LEU A 66 28.84 22.27 4.92
CA LEU A 66 28.36 23.62 5.24
C LEU A 66 29.07 24.72 4.43
N ASP A 67 28.30 25.70 3.99
CA ASP A 67 28.80 26.90 3.34
C ASP A 67 29.08 28.05 4.33
N ARG A 68 29.87 29.03 3.90
CA ARG A 68 30.36 30.15 4.74
C ARG A 68 29.26 31.09 5.28
N GLY A 69 27.99 30.86 4.94
CA GLY A 69 26.83 31.61 5.41
C GLY A 69 25.83 30.79 6.23
N ASP A 70 26.08 29.50 6.43
CA ASP A 70 25.16 28.62 7.13
C ASP A 70 25.22 28.81 8.64
N ALA A 71 24.04 28.97 9.25
CA ALA A 71 23.89 28.96 10.69
C ALA A 71 23.62 27.53 11.16
N PHE A 72 24.67 26.83 11.61
CA PHE A 72 24.57 25.49 12.18
C PHE A 72 24.66 25.55 13.71
N SER A 73 23.64 25.04 14.39
CA SER A 73 23.53 25.08 15.86
C SER A 73 23.01 23.76 16.42
N ALA A 74 23.29 23.47 17.69
CA ALA A 74 22.73 22.31 18.38
C ALA A 74 21.79 22.75 19.51
N SER A 75 20.73 21.98 19.76
CA SER A 75 19.89 22.04 20.96
C SER A 75 19.92 20.69 21.66
N VAL A 76 19.77 20.68 22.99
CA VAL A 76 19.83 19.45 23.78
C VAL A 76 18.68 19.40 24.78
N GLU A 77 18.02 18.26 24.83
CA GLU A 77 16.88 17.98 25.70
C GLU A 77 17.08 16.68 26.49
N ALA A 78 16.73 16.69 27.78
CA ALA A 78 16.64 15.46 28.56
C ALA A 78 15.28 14.80 28.30
N LYS A 79 15.27 13.49 28.02
CA LYS A 79 14.04 12.70 27.88
C LYS A 79 13.82 11.77 29.08
N PRO A 80 12.58 11.40 29.43
CA PRO A 80 12.28 10.62 30.64
C PRO A 80 12.94 9.24 30.74
N VAL A 81 13.47 8.69 29.65
CA VAL A 81 14.10 7.36 29.59
C VAL A 81 15.62 7.39 29.74
N ARG A 82 16.15 8.40 30.44
CA ARG A 82 17.58 8.61 30.69
C ARG A 82 18.43 8.71 29.42
N VAL A 83 17.93 9.45 28.45
CA VAL A 83 18.66 9.78 27.22
C VAL A 83 18.69 11.29 27.01
N TRP A 84 19.77 11.75 26.38
CA TRP A 84 19.89 13.09 25.83
C TRP A 84 19.52 13.04 24.35
N GLU A 85 18.60 13.89 23.92
CA GLU A 85 18.35 14.15 22.50
C GLU A 85 19.06 15.44 22.10
N VAL A 86 20.01 15.34 21.17
CA VAL A 86 20.76 16.46 20.61
C VAL A 86 20.27 16.71 19.19
N GLY A 87 19.49 17.78 19.01
CA GLY A 87 18.99 18.21 17.70
C GLY A 87 19.93 19.22 17.06
N TYR A 88 20.25 19.05 15.78
CA TYR A 88 21.06 20.01 15.02
C TYR A 88 20.19 20.77 14.04
N PHE A 89 20.38 22.08 14.00
CA PHE A 89 19.58 23.02 13.23
C PHE A 89 20.47 23.73 12.21
N LEU A 90 20.07 23.68 10.94
CA LEU A 90 20.67 24.42 9.84
C LEU A 90 19.70 25.52 9.42
N ASN A 91 20.12 26.78 9.54
CA ASN A 91 19.31 27.96 9.19
C ASN A 91 17.91 27.96 9.86
N GLY A 92 17.83 27.38 11.07
CA GLY A 92 16.60 27.27 11.87
C GLY A 92 15.78 25.99 11.66
N GLU A 93 16.12 25.16 10.67
CA GLU A 93 15.45 23.87 10.42
C GLU A 93 16.21 22.72 11.08
N LYS A 94 15.51 21.82 11.78
CA LYS A 94 16.12 20.65 12.41
C LYS A 94 16.49 19.63 11.34
N VAL A 95 17.79 19.38 11.15
CA VAL A 95 18.30 18.56 10.03
C VAL A 95 19.00 17.28 10.45
N ASN A 96 19.43 17.17 11.70
CA ASN A 96 19.95 15.95 12.29
C ASN A 96 19.47 15.79 13.74
N LEU A 97 19.44 14.56 14.23
CA LEU A 97 19.14 14.24 15.62
C LEU A 97 20.05 13.10 16.09
N VAL A 98 20.75 13.31 17.21
CA VAL A 98 21.58 12.29 17.86
C VAL A 98 21.02 11.98 19.24
N VAL A 99 20.90 10.71 19.56
CA VAL A 99 20.44 10.23 20.88
C VAL A 99 21.63 9.66 21.64
N VAL A 100 21.94 10.24 22.79
CA VAL A 100 23.07 9.85 23.63
C VAL A 100 22.55 9.26 24.95
N ASP A 101 23.07 8.11 25.35
CA ASP A 101 22.72 7.48 26.62
C ASP A 101 23.23 8.32 27.80
N GLY A 102 22.34 8.69 28.72
CA GLY A 102 22.65 9.58 29.83
C GLY A 102 23.58 8.98 30.89
N ALA A 103 23.73 7.65 30.93
CA ALA A 103 24.57 6.95 31.92
C ALA A 103 25.95 6.56 31.37
N THR A 104 26.03 6.18 30.10
CA THR A 104 27.27 5.70 29.47
C THR A 104 27.92 6.75 28.58
N GLY A 105 27.15 7.74 28.11
CA GLY A 105 27.62 8.70 27.11
C GLY A 105 27.82 8.09 25.73
N ALA A 106 27.29 6.90 25.45
CA ALA A 106 27.34 6.30 24.13
C ALA A 106 26.27 6.90 23.21
N VAL A 107 26.62 7.16 21.95
CA VAL A 107 25.63 7.43 20.91
C VAL A 107 24.84 6.15 20.65
N THR A 108 23.53 6.20 20.89
CA THR A 108 22.63 5.05 20.70
C THR A 108 21.88 5.12 19.37
N GLN A 109 21.61 6.33 18.87
CA GLN A 109 20.93 6.56 17.60
C GLN A 109 21.41 7.86 16.96
N SER A 110 21.41 7.93 15.63
CA SER A 110 21.71 9.14 14.86
C SER A 110 20.87 9.15 13.58
N TRP A 111 20.11 10.23 13.36
CA TRP A 111 19.08 10.35 12.32
C TRP A 111 19.30 11.57 11.44
N THR A 112 18.94 11.42 10.16
CA THR A 112 18.99 12.46 9.12
C THR A 112 17.72 12.43 8.26
N GLY A 113 17.42 13.52 7.57
CA GLY A 113 16.26 13.62 6.67
C GLY A 113 14.94 13.39 7.42
N ALA A 114 13.98 12.71 6.77
CA ALA A 114 12.64 12.52 7.32
C ALA A 114 12.60 11.85 8.72
N ALA A 115 13.60 11.04 9.08
CA ALA A 115 13.65 10.36 10.38
C ALA A 115 13.94 11.30 11.57
N VAL A 116 14.35 12.54 11.30
CA VAL A 116 14.58 13.58 12.31
C VAL A 116 13.25 13.99 12.93
N ASP A 117 12.29 14.38 12.09
CA ASP A 117 10.99 14.89 12.51
C ASP A 117 9.92 13.79 12.62
N TRP A 118 10.12 12.66 11.93
CA TRP A 118 9.17 11.56 11.93
C TRP A 118 9.76 10.32 12.64
N PRO A 119 9.48 10.11 13.94
CA PRO A 119 9.99 8.96 14.68
C PRO A 119 9.59 7.61 14.11
N MET A 120 8.48 7.53 13.35
CA MET A 120 8.04 6.32 12.67
C MET A 120 8.94 5.93 11.49
N ALA A 121 9.66 6.88 10.89
CA ALA A 121 10.65 6.61 9.84
C ALA A 121 11.96 5.99 10.36
N ARG A 122 12.08 5.79 11.67
CA ARG A 122 13.28 5.24 12.33
C ARG A 122 13.34 3.70 12.30
N GLY A 123 12.34 3.03 11.74
CA GLY A 123 12.34 1.57 11.54
C GLY A 123 12.37 0.76 12.84
N LYS A 124 11.78 1.27 13.93
CA LYS A 124 11.79 0.54 15.21
C LYS A 124 10.85 -0.67 15.13
N PRO A 125 11.26 -1.84 15.66
CA PRO A 125 10.39 -3.02 15.69
C PRO A 125 9.06 -2.71 16.38
N GLY A 126 7.96 -3.19 15.81
CA GLY A 126 6.62 -3.04 16.38
C GLY A 126 5.95 -1.68 16.16
N GLN A 127 6.54 -0.76 15.37
CA GLN A 127 5.86 0.51 15.04
C GLN A 127 4.69 0.34 14.06
N PHE A 128 4.79 -0.64 13.15
CA PHE A 128 3.77 -0.92 12.16
C PHE A 128 3.60 -2.42 11.95
N GLY A 129 2.36 -2.84 11.72
CA GLY A 129 1.98 -4.19 11.29
C GLY A 129 2.33 -5.36 12.25
N HIS A 130 3.14 -5.10 13.28
CA HIS A 130 3.48 -6.01 14.38
C HIS A 130 3.97 -7.39 13.90
N ILE A 131 3.55 -8.49 14.53
CA ILE A 131 3.95 -9.85 14.14
C ILE A 131 3.74 -10.14 12.65
N LEU A 132 2.73 -9.55 12.01
CA LEU A 132 2.47 -9.78 10.58
C LEU A 132 3.44 -9.01 9.66
N ASN A 133 4.10 -7.97 10.16
CA ASN A 133 5.20 -7.27 9.48
C ASN A 133 6.57 -7.95 9.69
N SER A 134 6.65 -9.01 10.51
CA SER A 134 7.88 -9.79 10.61
C SER A 134 8.22 -10.45 9.26
N ALA A 135 9.50 -10.39 8.86
CA ALA A 135 9.92 -10.86 7.54
C ALA A 135 9.53 -12.32 7.26
N TRP A 136 9.54 -13.20 8.27
CA TRP A 136 9.15 -14.59 8.12
C TRP A 136 7.64 -14.79 7.99
N VAL A 137 6.81 -14.04 8.72
CA VAL A 137 5.34 -14.14 8.60
C VAL A 137 4.92 -13.54 7.26
N TRP A 138 5.49 -12.38 6.91
CA TRP A 138 5.27 -11.75 5.62
C TRP A 138 5.61 -12.70 4.47
N ALA A 139 6.79 -13.35 4.51
CA ALA A 139 7.20 -14.32 3.49
C ALA A 139 6.27 -15.53 3.41
N ALA A 140 5.78 -16.02 4.56
CA ALA A 140 4.81 -17.11 4.60
C ALA A 140 3.46 -16.69 3.98
N LEU A 141 2.95 -15.49 4.29
CA LEU A 141 1.74 -14.94 3.68
C LEU A 141 1.90 -14.72 2.17
N ALA A 142 3.04 -14.17 1.75
CA ALA A 142 3.38 -13.99 0.34
C ALA A 142 3.41 -15.33 -0.43
N LEU A 143 3.97 -16.38 0.19
CA LEU A 143 3.95 -17.73 -0.37
C LEU A 143 2.52 -18.28 -0.48
N VAL A 144 1.70 -18.13 0.57
CA VAL A 144 0.29 -18.56 0.56
C VAL A 144 -0.49 -17.82 -0.53
N PHE A 145 -0.29 -16.51 -0.66
CA PHE A 145 -0.91 -15.67 -1.68
C PHE A 145 -0.60 -16.15 -3.10
N VAL A 146 0.68 -16.37 -3.41
CA VAL A 146 1.10 -16.83 -4.74
C VAL A 146 0.65 -18.28 -4.98
N ALA A 147 0.97 -19.20 -4.07
CA ALA A 147 0.63 -20.61 -4.25
C ALA A 147 -0.88 -20.85 -4.36
N GLY A 148 -1.67 -20.09 -3.61
CA GLY A 148 -3.13 -20.17 -3.63
C GLY A 148 -3.77 -19.54 -4.86
N LEU A 149 -3.10 -18.63 -5.57
CA LEU A 149 -3.63 -17.96 -6.76
C LEU A 149 -3.04 -18.45 -8.09
N LEU A 150 -1.91 -19.15 -8.04
CA LEU A 150 -1.23 -19.67 -9.23
C LEU A 150 -2.06 -20.74 -9.97
N ASP A 151 -2.02 -20.65 -11.30
CA ASP A 151 -2.41 -21.75 -12.18
C ASP A 151 -1.19 -22.64 -12.48
N PHE A 152 -1.00 -23.69 -11.69
CA PHE A 152 0.10 -24.66 -11.86
C PHE A 152 0.07 -25.38 -13.21
N ARG A 153 -1.09 -25.44 -13.89
CA ARG A 153 -1.19 -26.04 -15.23
C ARG A 153 -0.66 -25.11 -16.31
N ARG A 154 -0.67 -23.80 -16.07
CA ARG A 154 -0.19 -22.78 -17.02
C ARG A 154 0.49 -21.64 -16.28
N LEU A 155 1.74 -21.85 -15.89
CA LEU A 155 2.53 -20.90 -15.10
C LEU A 155 2.85 -19.60 -15.85
N ARG A 156 2.95 -19.63 -17.18
CA ARG A 156 3.31 -18.45 -17.99
C ARG A 156 2.08 -17.64 -18.39
N LYS A 157 1.47 -16.95 -17.42
CA LYS A 157 0.38 -15.99 -17.63
C LYS A 157 0.80 -14.60 -17.17
N TRP A 158 0.40 -13.58 -17.91
CA TRP A 158 0.60 -12.18 -17.51
C TRP A 158 0.01 -11.85 -16.14
N VAL A 159 -1.13 -12.46 -15.79
CA VAL A 159 -1.76 -12.25 -14.48
C VAL A 159 -0.91 -12.78 -13.31
N HIS A 160 0.00 -13.73 -13.54
CA HIS A 160 0.93 -14.16 -12.50
C HIS A 160 2.06 -13.15 -12.30
N LEU A 161 2.45 -12.39 -13.34
CA LEU A 161 3.35 -11.25 -13.17
C LEU A 161 2.67 -10.17 -12.32
N ASP A 162 1.37 -9.94 -12.51
CA ASP A 162 0.59 -9.00 -11.70
C ASP A 162 0.67 -9.38 -10.19
N LEU A 163 0.62 -10.68 -9.85
CA LEU A 163 0.81 -11.16 -8.46
C LEU A 163 2.20 -10.86 -7.92
N LEU A 164 3.25 -11.06 -8.73
CA LEU A 164 4.63 -10.78 -8.33
C LEU A 164 4.87 -9.28 -8.16
N VAL A 165 4.27 -8.43 -9.01
CA VAL A 165 4.36 -6.98 -8.87
C VAL A 165 3.66 -6.51 -7.59
N LEU A 166 2.51 -7.08 -7.24
CA LEU A 166 1.85 -6.80 -5.96
C LEU A 166 2.74 -7.18 -4.77
N LEU A 167 3.42 -8.33 -4.81
CA LEU A 167 4.40 -8.67 -3.77
C LEU A 167 5.68 -7.83 -3.83
N GLY A 168 5.98 -7.21 -4.97
CA GLY A 168 7.14 -6.33 -5.16
C GLY A 168 7.18 -5.15 -4.20
N PHE A 169 6.01 -4.69 -3.71
CA PHE A 169 5.95 -3.67 -2.67
C PHE A 169 6.67 -4.10 -1.38
N GLY A 170 6.80 -5.41 -1.12
CA GLY A 170 7.56 -5.95 0.00
C GLY A 170 9.05 -5.56 -0.02
N VAL A 171 9.61 -5.27 -1.20
CA VAL A 171 10.98 -4.75 -1.31
C VAL A 171 11.04 -3.31 -0.78
N SER A 172 10.07 -2.47 -1.14
CA SER A 172 9.94 -1.12 -0.60
C SER A 172 9.74 -1.14 0.92
N GLU A 173 8.89 -2.05 1.42
CA GLU A 173 8.64 -2.26 2.84
C GLU A 173 9.90 -2.71 3.60
N ALA A 174 10.72 -3.59 3.02
CA ALA A 174 11.98 -4.00 3.64
C ALA A 174 12.93 -2.82 3.87
N TYR A 175 13.04 -1.90 2.90
CA TYR A 175 13.81 -0.66 3.08
C TYR A 175 13.14 0.30 4.07
N PHE A 176 11.81 0.36 4.10
CA PHE A 176 11.06 1.15 5.08
C PHE A 176 11.37 0.69 6.52
N ASN A 177 11.27 -0.62 6.76
CA ASN A 177 11.59 -1.25 8.04
C ASN A 177 13.07 -1.09 8.43
N ALA A 178 13.97 -0.92 7.44
CA ALA A 178 15.39 -0.65 7.66
C ALA A 178 15.70 0.85 7.87
N ALA A 179 14.68 1.72 8.00
CA ALA A 179 14.82 3.18 8.11
C ALA A 179 15.43 3.86 6.87
N GLU A 180 15.41 3.19 5.71
CA GLU A 180 15.97 3.69 4.45
C GLU A 180 14.86 4.29 3.56
N ILE A 181 14.19 5.32 4.09
CA ILE A 181 13.01 5.94 3.45
C ILE A 181 13.32 6.49 2.05
N GLY A 182 14.51 7.06 1.87
CA GLY A 182 14.97 7.61 0.59
C GLY A 182 15.06 6.56 -0.53
N THR A 183 15.25 5.28 -0.18
CA THR A 183 15.20 4.17 -1.14
C THR A 183 13.82 3.52 -1.19
N SER A 184 13.17 3.38 -0.03
CA SER A 184 11.85 2.76 0.08
C SER A 184 10.81 3.45 -0.81
N VAL A 185 10.67 4.77 -0.72
CA VAL A 185 9.60 5.51 -1.40
C VAL A 185 9.74 5.44 -2.93
N PRO A 186 10.92 5.69 -3.54
CA PRO A 186 11.09 5.58 -4.98
C PRO A 186 10.73 4.20 -5.57
N LEU A 187 10.96 3.11 -4.83
CA LEU A 187 10.69 1.74 -5.29
C LEU A 187 9.18 1.46 -5.52
N VAL A 188 8.30 2.25 -4.90
CA VAL A 188 6.84 2.12 -5.06
C VAL A 188 6.40 2.55 -6.46
N TYR A 189 7.01 3.60 -7.04
CA TYR A 189 6.52 4.21 -8.28
C TYR A 189 6.59 3.30 -9.52
N PRO A 190 7.67 2.55 -9.79
CA PRO A 190 7.69 1.62 -10.92
C PRO A 190 6.59 0.56 -10.86
N LEU A 191 6.30 0.06 -9.64
CA LEU A 191 5.24 -0.93 -9.41
C LEU A 191 3.86 -0.32 -9.64
N LEU A 192 3.61 0.88 -9.11
CA LEU A 192 2.37 1.61 -9.36
C LEU A 192 2.20 1.96 -10.85
N ALA A 193 3.26 2.38 -11.53
CA ALA A 193 3.23 2.66 -12.97
C ALA A 193 2.90 1.41 -13.78
N TYR A 194 3.48 0.26 -13.42
CA TYR A 194 3.11 -1.03 -14.01
C TYR A 194 1.61 -1.33 -13.78
N LEU A 195 1.13 -1.24 -12.54
CA LEU A 195 -0.26 -1.55 -12.21
C LEU A 195 -1.24 -0.63 -12.93
N LEU A 196 -0.93 0.67 -13.01
CA LEU A 196 -1.71 1.64 -13.77
C LEU A 196 -1.76 1.27 -15.24
N ALA A 197 -0.59 1.07 -15.88
CA ALA A 197 -0.51 0.69 -17.28
C ALA A 197 -1.27 -0.62 -17.55
N ARG A 198 -1.17 -1.58 -16.62
CA ARG A 198 -1.85 -2.87 -16.69
C ARG A 198 -3.36 -2.73 -16.58
N MET A 199 -3.87 -1.94 -15.63
CA MET A 199 -5.29 -1.66 -15.46
C MET A 199 -5.88 -0.93 -16.67
N LEU A 200 -5.17 0.09 -17.19
CA LEU A 200 -5.57 0.79 -18.41
C LEU A 200 -5.59 -0.15 -19.61
N TRP A 201 -4.58 -1.02 -19.75
CA TRP A 201 -4.53 -2.03 -20.80
C TRP A 201 -5.76 -2.95 -20.75
N ILE A 202 -6.09 -3.49 -19.57
CA ILE A 202 -7.27 -4.36 -19.39
C ILE A 202 -8.56 -3.60 -19.71
N GLY A 203 -8.69 -2.38 -19.18
CA GLY A 203 -9.87 -1.55 -19.35
C GLY A 203 -10.16 -1.17 -20.81
N PHE A 204 -9.13 -0.81 -21.58
CA PHE A 204 -9.30 -0.36 -22.97
C PHE A 204 -9.29 -1.49 -24.01
N ARG A 205 -8.52 -2.57 -23.80
CA ARG A 205 -8.46 -3.69 -24.77
C ARG A 205 -9.49 -4.79 -24.53
N GLY A 206 -10.16 -4.78 -23.38
CA GLY A 206 -11.15 -5.80 -23.01
C GLY A 206 -10.53 -7.15 -22.64
N HIS A 207 -11.38 -8.09 -22.23
CA HIS A 207 -10.96 -9.46 -21.90
C HIS A 207 -10.75 -10.26 -23.18
N GLY A 208 -9.50 -10.46 -23.61
CA GLY A 208 -9.18 -11.22 -24.82
C GLY A 208 -9.67 -12.67 -24.75
N LEU A 209 -10.32 -13.13 -25.82
CA LEU A 209 -10.38 -14.54 -26.19
C LEU A 209 -8.94 -14.95 -26.61
N ASP A 210 -8.49 -16.12 -26.19
CA ASP A 210 -7.18 -16.70 -26.50
C ASP A 210 -5.94 -16.02 -25.88
N GLY A 211 -5.68 -16.24 -24.58
CA GLY A 211 -4.32 -16.14 -24.02
C GLY A 211 -3.68 -14.76 -23.91
N THR A 212 -4.32 -13.70 -24.40
CA THR A 212 -3.82 -12.33 -24.26
C THR A 212 -4.31 -11.70 -22.95
N ALA A 213 -3.87 -10.47 -22.67
CA ALA A 213 -3.95 -9.68 -21.43
C ALA A 213 -5.23 -9.70 -20.56
N GLY A 214 -6.31 -10.38 -21.00
CA GLY A 214 -7.58 -10.57 -20.33
C GLY A 214 -7.83 -11.94 -19.70
N GLU A 215 -6.92 -12.91 -19.77
CA GLU A 215 -7.06 -14.15 -18.98
C GLU A 215 -6.91 -13.86 -17.47
N GLY A 216 -8.04 -13.91 -16.75
CA GLY A 216 -8.06 -13.74 -15.30
C GLY A 216 -7.42 -14.90 -14.53
N LEU A 217 -7.26 -14.71 -13.21
CA LEU A 217 -6.77 -15.74 -12.31
C LEU A 217 -7.68 -16.97 -12.36
N ARG A 218 -7.06 -18.14 -12.51
CA ARG A 218 -7.72 -19.45 -12.43
C ARG A 218 -6.90 -20.35 -11.52
N PRO A 219 -7.02 -20.18 -10.20
CA PRO A 219 -6.21 -20.92 -9.26
C PRO A 219 -6.35 -22.43 -9.46
N SER A 220 -5.23 -23.15 -9.37
CA SER A 220 -5.23 -24.61 -9.42
C SER A 220 -5.74 -25.24 -8.11
N ALA A 221 -5.73 -24.48 -7.01
CA ALA A 221 -6.25 -24.91 -5.72
C ALA A 221 -7.76 -25.21 -5.78
N PRO A 222 -8.22 -26.32 -5.17
CA PRO A 222 -9.65 -26.63 -5.14
C PRO A 222 -10.39 -25.68 -4.19
N ALA A 223 -11.66 -25.39 -4.49
CA ALA A 223 -12.46 -24.42 -3.75
C ALA A 223 -12.54 -24.70 -2.23
N TRP A 224 -12.55 -25.98 -1.81
CA TRP A 224 -12.57 -26.33 -0.39
C TRP A 224 -11.30 -25.89 0.35
N LEU A 225 -10.13 -26.00 -0.32
CA LEU A 225 -8.85 -25.60 0.25
C LEU A 225 -8.78 -24.08 0.36
N LEU A 226 -9.23 -23.35 -0.67
CA LEU A 226 -9.33 -21.89 -0.61
C LEU A 226 -10.28 -21.45 0.50
N THR A 227 -11.42 -22.12 0.67
CA THR A 227 -12.39 -21.81 1.73
C THR A 227 -11.78 -22.03 3.12
N ALA A 228 -11.10 -23.16 3.33
CA ALA A 228 -10.42 -23.45 4.59
C ALA A 228 -9.30 -22.45 4.88
N ALA A 229 -8.50 -22.10 3.87
CA ALA A 229 -7.44 -21.12 3.99
C ALA A 229 -7.98 -19.71 4.28
N ILE A 230 -9.08 -19.28 3.63
CA ILE A 230 -9.76 -18.02 3.93
C ILE A 230 -10.17 -17.99 5.41
N ALA A 231 -10.85 -19.04 5.89
CA ALA A 231 -11.30 -19.09 7.28
C ALA A 231 -10.11 -19.01 8.26
N ALA A 232 -9.04 -19.76 7.99
CA ALA A 232 -7.82 -19.73 8.79
C ALA A 232 -7.14 -18.34 8.79
N LEU A 233 -7.05 -17.69 7.63
CA LEU A 233 -6.44 -16.37 7.47
C LEU A 233 -7.27 -15.27 8.14
N ILE A 234 -8.60 -15.35 8.09
CA ILE A 234 -9.47 -14.41 8.83
C ILE A 234 -9.24 -14.57 10.33
N VAL A 235 -9.26 -15.81 10.84
CA VAL A 235 -8.99 -16.07 12.28
C VAL A 235 -7.60 -15.57 12.68
N LEU A 236 -6.58 -15.82 11.85
CA LEU A 236 -5.22 -15.33 12.08
C LEU A 236 -5.19 -13.80 12.18
N ARG A 237 -5.80 -13.08 11.23
CA ARG A 237 -5.84 -11.61 11.19
C ARG A 237 -6.54 -11.03 12.43
N LEU A 238 -7.70 -11.57 12.79
CA LEU A 238 -8.45 -11.14 13.97
C LEU A 238 -7.68 -11.41 15.26
N THR A 239 -7.09 -12.60 15.39
CA THR A 239 -6.31 -12.97 16.59
C THR A 239 -5.06 -12.12 16.71
N ALA A 240 -4.33 -11.89 15.62
CA ALA A 240 -3.17 -11.01 15.61
C ALA A 240 -3.57 -9.57 15.97
N ASN A 241 -4.68 -9.05 15.41
CA ASN A 241 -5.11 -7.69 15.71
C ASN A 241 -5.42 -7.51 17.21
N LEU A 242 -6.04 -8.50 17.83
CA LEU A 242 -6.41 -8.45 19.25
C LEU A 242 -5.23 -8.74 20.20
N ALA A 243 -4.16 -9.39 19.73
CA ALA A 243 -3.08 -9.88 20.59
C ALA A 243 -1.76 -9.13 20.43
N ASP A 244 -1.40 -8.71 19.21
CA ASP A 244 -0.16 -8.00 18.90
C ASP A 244 -0.39 -7.11 17.68
N SER A 245 -1.00 -5.95 17.92
CA SER A 245 -1.20 -4.92 16.91
C SER A 245 -1.15 -3.53 17.55
N GLY A 246 -1.13 -2.49 16.72
CA GLY A 246 -0.93 -1.12 17.18
C GLY A 246 -1.72 -0.15 16.35
N VAL A 247 -2.04 0.99 16.94
CA VAL A 247 -2.78 2.04 16.26
C VAL A 247 -1.81 3.15 15.88
N ILE A 248 -1.73 3.42 14.59
CA ILE A 248 -0.89 4.51 14.07
C ILE A 248 -1.67 5.83 14.08
N ASP A 249 -0.95 6.92 13.87
CA ASP A 249 -1.46 8.30 13.76
C ASP A 249 -2.77 8.45 12.98
N VAL A 250 -2.90 7.76 11.85
CA VAL A 250 -4.11 7.85 11.00
C VAL A 250 -5.34 7.17 11.62
N GLY A 251 -5.12 6.11 12.43
CA GLY A 251 -6.18 5.44 13.19
C GLY A 251 -6.61 6.30 14.38
N TYR A 252 -5.64 6.89 15.08
CA TYR A 252 -5.87 7.90 16.11
C TYR A 252 -6.66 9.09 15.58
N ALA A 253 -6.29 9.61 14.42
CA ALA A 253 -6.98 10.73 13.79
C ALA A 253 -8.47 10.42 13.54
N GLY A 254 -8.79 9.19 13.13
CA GLY A 254 -10.16 8.71 12.97
C GLY A 254 -10.97 8.78 14.27
N VAL A 255 -10.41 8.27 15.37
CA VAL A 255 -11.08 8.22 16.68
C VAL A 255 -11.16 9.60 17.33
N ILE A 256 -10.07 10.39 17.33
CA ILE A 256 -10.06 11.75 17.88
C ILE A 256 -11.08 12.63 17.13
N GLY A 257 -11.12 12.54 15.80
CA GLY A 257 -12.13 13.28 15.04
C GLY A 257 -13.56 12.82 15.34
N ALA A 258 -13.78 11.54 15.62
CA ALA A 258 -15.09 11.04 16.05
C ALA A 258 -15.49 11.59 17.42
N ASP A 259 -14.58 11.58 18.40
CA ASP A 259 -14.77 12.15 19.73
C ASP A 259 -15.09 13.65 19.67
N LYS A 260 -14.38 14.40 18.82
CA LYS A 260 -14.67 15.81 18.57
C LYS A 260 -16.07 16.03 17.98
N ILE A 261 -16.49 15.19 17.04
CA ILE A 261 -17.85 15.25 16.47
C ILE A 261 -18.90 15.00 17.56
N THR A 262 -18.71 13.99 18.42
CA THR A 262 -19.69 13.66 19.46
C THR A 262 -19.77 14.73 20.56
N HIS A 263 -18.70 15.49 20.77
CA HIS A 263 -18.64 16.62 21.71
C HIS A 263 -18.90 18.00 21.06
N ALA A 264 -19.24 18.04 19.77
CA ALA A 264 -19.45 19.28 19.00
C ALA A 264 -18.25 20.24 19.02
N GLU A 265 -17.04 19.69 19.02
CA GLU A 265 -15.78 20.43 18.91
C GLU A 265 -15.38 20.68 17.45
N PRO A 266 -14.58 21.72 17.16
CA PRO A 266 -13.99 21.94 15.84
C PRO A 266 -13.09 20.77 15.41
N LEU A 267 -13.15 20.41 14.12
CA LEU A 267 -12.32 19.36 13.50
C LEU A 267 -11.08 19.89 12.78
N TYR A 268 -11.05 21.17 12.46
CA TYR A 268 -10.01 21.81 11.66
C TYR A 268 -9.46 23.01 12.43
N ASP A 269 -8.38 23.61 11.94
CA ASP A 269 -7.71 24.79 12.53
C ASP A 269 -6.96 24.46 13.84
N ASP A 270 -5.93 23.63 13.77
CA ASP A 270 -5.03 23.26 14.89
C ASP A 270 -5.78 22.72 16.13
N SER A 271 -6.92 22.05 15.89
CA SER A 271 -7.80 21.55 16.94
C SER A 271 -7.38 20.20 17.52
N PHE A 272 -6.44 19.51 16.88
CA PHE A 272 -5.95 18.21 17.30
C PHE A 272 -4.81 18.32 18.36
N PRO A 273 -4.64 17.30 19.22
CA PRO A 273 -3.58 17.28 20.23
C PRO A 273 -2.16 17.40 19.66
N GLU A 274 -1.21 17.87 20.47
CA GLU A 274 0.21 18.05 20.08
C GLU A 274 0.91 16.75 19.64
N ASP A 275 0.43 15.60 20.11
CA ASP A 275 0.94 14.28 19.72
C ASP A 275 0.29 13.73 18.43
N ASN A 276 -0.77 14.38 17.91
CA ASN A 276 -1.35 14.15 16.58
C ASN A 276 -1.71 15.45 15.85
N PRO A 277 -0.77 16.39 15.66
CA PRO A 277 -1.09 17.75 15.26
C PRO A 277 -1.66 17.86 13.85
N THR A 278 -1.40 16.86 13.00
CA THR A 278 -1.90 16.79 11.62
C THR A 278 -3.07 15.81 11.45
N GLY A 279 -3.74 15.46 12.55
CA GLY A 279 -4.88 14.53 12.52
C GLY A 279 -6.08 15.06 11.74
N ASP A 280 -6.14 16.37 11.48
CA ASP A 280 -7.18 17.06 10.73
C ASP A 280 -7.07 16.90 9.19
N THR A 281 -6.10 16.13 8.68
CA THR A 281 -5.83 15.98 7.24
C THR A 281 -6.94 15.24 6.45
N TYR A 282 -7.86 14.57 7.14
CA TYR A 282 -8.92 13.77 6.50
C TYR A 282 -10.20 14.57 6.26
N GLY A 283 -10.95 14.14 5.24
CA GLY A 283 -12.27 14.68 5.01
C GLY A 283 -13.27 14.19 6.08
N PRO A 284 -14.38 14.90 6.29
CA PRO A 284 -15.28 14.68 7.42
C PRO A 284 -15.91 13.28 7.43
N ALA A 285 -16.09 12.66 6.26
CA ALA A 285 -16.67 11.33 6.19
C ALA A 285 -15.79 10.26 6.85
N ASN A 286 -14.47 10.49 6.95
CA ASN A 286 -13.57 9.62 7.69
C ASN A 286 -13.94 9.60 9.18
N TYR A 287 -13.98 10.78 9.82
CA TYR A 287 -14.29 10.90 11.24
C TYR A 287 -15.69 10.39 11.58
N PHE A 288 -16.70 10.71 10.75
CA PHE A 288 -18.06 10.20 10.94
C PHE A 288 -18.15 8.67 10.91
N ALA A 289 -17.32 8.00 10.12
CA ALA A 289 -17.30 6.55 10.06
C ALA A 289 -16.79 5.90 11.36
N TYR A 290 -16.02 6.64 12.17
CA TYR A 290 -15.48 6.18 13.44
C TYR A 290 -16.42 6.42 14.63
N VAL A 291 -17.42 7.31 14.51
CA VAL A 291 -18.38 7.67 15.58
C VAL A 291 -19.04 6.47 16.26
N PRO A 292 -19.53 5.44 15.55
CA PRO A 292 -20.16 4.29 16.22
C PRO A 292 -19.19 3.50 17.12
N PHE A 293 -17.90 3.51 16.80
CA PHE A 293 -16.87 2.78 17.53
C PHE A 293 -16.37 3.58 18.72
N GLU A 294 -16.12 4.88 18.55
CA GLU A 294 -15.78 5.80 19.63
C GLU A 294 -16.91 5.84 20.68
N ALA A 295 -18.16 6.00 20.25
CA ALA A 295 -19.30 6.00 21.18
C ALA A 295 -19.48 4.69 21.98
N ALA A 296 -19.01 3.56 21.44
CA ALA A 296 -19.06 2.27 22.11
C ALA A 296 -17.81 1.99 22.98
N LEU A 297 -16.67 2.56 22.60
CA LEU A 297 -15.35 2.34 23.18
C LEU A 297 -14.62 3.71 23.26
N PRO A 298 -14.99 4.57 24.22
CA PRO A 298 -14.56 5.95 24.24
C PRO A 298 -13.05 6.12 24.32
N TRP A 299 -12.55 7.17 23.66
CA TRP A 299 -11.15 7.55 23.77
C TRP A 299 -10.85 8.13 25.16
N SER A 300 -9.66 7.84 25.69
CA SER A 300 -9.24 8.28 27.03
C SER A 300 -8.77 9.74 27.09
N GLY A 301 -8.51 10.36 25.92
CA GLY A 301 -7.87 11.67 25.82
C GLY A 301 -6.34 11.62 25.77
N SER A 302 -5.74 10.44 25.69
CA SER A 302 -4.28 10.27 25.60
C SER A 302 -3.87 9.25 24.53
N TRP A 303 -2.58 9.21 24.19
CA TRP A 303 -2.03 8.21 23.27
C TRP A 303 -1.71 6.90 24.02
N ASP A 304 -2.70 6.01 24.12
CA ASP A 304 -2.67 4.76 24.87
C ASP A 304 -3.29 3.56 24.11
N ASP A 305 -4.05 2.71 24.79
CA ASP A 305 -4.85 1.65 24.14
C ASP A 305 -6.07 2.29 23.48
N LEU A 306 -6.28 2.03 22.18
CA LEU A 306 -7.39 2.62 21.43
C LEU A 306 -8.38 1.59 20.84
N PRO A 307 -9.17 0.89 21.68
CA PRO A 307 -10.07 -0.18 21.23
C PRO A 307 -11.05 0.20 20.12
N ALA A 308 -11.48 1.47 20.08
CA ALA A 308 -12.33 1.99 18.99
C ALA A 308 -11.67 1.84 17.61
N ALA A 309 -10.38 2.11 17.50
CA ALA A 309 -9.67 1.98 16.23
C ALA A 309 -9.54 0.50 15.82
N HIS A 310 -9.30 -0.41 16.76
CA HIS A 310 -9.30 -1.86 16.48
C HIS A 310 -10.66 -2.34 16.00
N ALA A 311 -11.74 -1.93 16.68
CA ALA A 311 -13.10 -2.29 16.30
C ALA A 311 -13.46 -1.76 14.91
N ALA A 312 -13.07 -0.51 14.61
CA ALA A 312 -13.29 0.11 13.32
C ALA A 312 -12.53 -0.62 12.20
N ALA A 313 -11.23 -0.87 12.40
CA ALA A 313 -10.37 -1.58 11.48
C ALA A 313 -10.94 -2.98 11.14
N ILE A 314 -11.18 -3.80 12.17
CA ILE A 314 -11.77 -5.13 12.03
C ILE A 314 -13.10 -5.06 11.26
N PHE A 315 -13.97 -4.11 11.60
CA PHE A 315 -15.25 -3.96 10.93
C PHE A 315 -15.09 -3.63 9.43
N PHE A 316 -14.21 -2.68 9.09
CA PHE A 316 -13.99 -2.27 7.70
C PHE A 316 -13.30 -3.37 6.88
N ASP A 317 -12.38 -4.14 7.45
CA ASP A 317 -11.79 -5.32 6.80
C ASP A 317 -12.86 -6.39 6.51
N LEU A 318 -13.68 -6.73 7.50
CA LEU A 318 -14.78 -7.68 7.32
C LEU A 318 -15.82 -7.19 6.30
N ALA A 319 -16.11 -5.88 6.29
CA ALA A 319 -16.97 -5.27 5.30
C ALA A 319 -16.38 -5.37 3.88
N THR A 320 -15.06 -5.25 3.75
CA THR A 320 -14.32 -5.44 2.49
C THR A 320 -14.41 -6.90 2.03
N ILE A 321 -14.16 -7.85 2.92
CA ILE A 321 -14.27 -9.30 2.65
C ILE A 321 -15.68 -9.65 2.16
N ALA A 322 -16.72 -9.20 2.86
CA ALA A 322 -18.11 -9.40 2.46
C ALA A 322 -18.41 -8.76 1.10
N GLY A 323 -17.92 -7.53 0.88
CA GLY A 323 -18.06 -6.80 -0.37
C GLY A 323 -17.39 -7.51 -1.56
N LEU A 324 -16.20 -8.07 -1.39
CA LEU A 324 -15.48 -8.81 -2.44
C LEU A 324 -16.21 -10.09 -2.83
N PHE A 325 -16.76 -10.82 -1.86
CA PHE A 325 -17.60 -11.98 -2.15
C PHE A 325 -18.86 -11.57 -2.92
N ALA A 326 -19.54 -10.52 -2.47
CA ALA A 326 -20.72 -9.96 -3.14
C ALA A 326 -20.41 -9.45 -4.56
N LEU A 327 -19.23 -8.87 -4.77
CA LEU A 327 -18.76 -8.42 -6.08
C LEU A 327 -18.61 -9.60 -7.03
N GLY A 328 -18.02 -10.71 -6.57
CA GLY A 328 -17.91 -11.95 -7.36
C GLY A 328 -19.28 -12.46 -7.83
N LEU A 329 -20.28 -12.46 -6.93
CA LEU A 329 -21.67 -12.80 -7.27
C LEU A 329 -22.29 -11.83 -8.28
N ALA A 330 -22.10 -10.53 -8.08
CA ALA A 330 -22.65 -9.49 -8.95
C ALA A 330 -22.08 -9.58 -10.38
N LEU A 331 -20.76 -9.81 -10.51
CA LEU A 331 -20.09 -9.97 -11.80
C LEU A 331 -20.53 -11.24 -12.53
N ALA A 332 -20.67 -12.37 -11.83
CA ALA A 332 -21.14 -13.61 -12.43
C ALA A 332 -22.59 -13.52 -12.92
N ARG A 333 -23.50 -12.90 -12.14
CA ARG A 333 -24.88 -12.66 -12.55
C ARG A 333 -24.95 -11.84 -13.84
N ARG A 334 -24.17 -10.77 -13.93
CA ARG A 334 -24.12 -9.92 -15.13
C ARG A 334 -23.62 -10.66 -16.37
N ARG A 335 -22.58 -11.48 -16.24
CA ARG A 335 -22.07 -12.29 -17.35
C ARG A 335 -23.15 -13.21 -17.91
N ARG A 336 -23.91 -13.87 -17.04
CA ARG A 336 -25.06 -14.69 -17.47
C ARG A 336 -26.16 -13.89 -18.15
N SER A 337 -26.50 -12.71 -17.62
CA SER A 337 -27.52 -11.84 -18.24
C SER A 337 -27.10 -11.28 -19.61
N ALA A 338 -25.80 -11.26 -19.91
CA ALA A 338 -25.26 -10.82 -21.19
C ALA A 338 -25.09 -11.96 -22.21
N ASP A 339 -25.24 -13.22 -21.79
CA ASP A 339 -25.13 -14.40 -22.66
C ASP A 339 -26.46 -14.64 -23.40
N PRO A 340 -26.50 -14.59 -24.75
CA PRO A 340 -27.73 -14.77 -25.53
C PRO A 340 -28.30 -16.19 -25.50
N ASP A 341 -27.51 -17.21 -25.13
CA ASP A 341 -27.93 -18.62 -25.09
C ASP A 341 -27.50 -19.25 -23.75
N PRO A 342 -28.36 -19.25 -22.72
CA PRO A 342 -27.99 -19.63 -21.34
C PRO A 342 -27.81 -21.13 -21.14
N ARG A 343 -27.46 -21.89 -22.20
CA ARG A 343 -27.29 -23.33 -22.11
C ARG A 343 -26.16 -23.66 -21.13
N PRO A 344 -26.44 -24.42 -20.04
CA PRO A 344 -25.39 -24.84 -19.15
C PRO A 344 -24.38 -25.67 -19.95
N PRO A 345 -23.06 -25.45 -19.79
CA PRO A 345 -22.08 -26.28 -20.45
C PRO A 345 -22.34 -27.75 -20.09
N PRO A 346 -22.22 -28.70 -21.03
CA PRO A 346 -22.37 -30.12 -20.73
C PRO A 346 -21.32 -30.50 -19.68
N GLY A 347 -21.77 -30.67 -18.44
CA GLY A 347 -20.92 -31.11 -17.35
C GLY A 347 -20.55 -32.58 -17.54
N PRO A 348 -19.36 -33.01 -17.08
CA PRO A 348 -19.03 -34.43 -17.06
C PRO A 348 -20.10 -35.20 -16.25
N PRO A 349 -20.43 -36.46 -16.63
CA PRO A 349 -21.38 -37.27 -15.88
C PRO A 349 -20.92 -37.35 -14.41
N LEU A 350 -21.80 -36.92 -13.50
CA LEU A 350 -21.48 -36.83 -12.07
C LEU A 350 -21.52 -38.23 -11.44
N PRO A 351 -20.49 -38.66 -10.70
CA PRO A 351 -20.59 -39.80 -9.80
C PRO A 351 -21.57 -39.50 -8.65
N ASP A 352 -22.43 -40.46 -8.34
CA ASP A 352 -23.52 -40.38 -7.34
C ASP A 352 -23.00 -40.24 -5.90
N GLY A 353 -22.71 -39.02 -5.48
CA GLY A 353 -22.36 -38.70 -4.08
C GLY A 353 -23.43 -37.86 -3.38
N ARG A 354 -24.18 -38.45 -2.43
CA ARG A 354 -25.20 -37.77 -1.60
C ARG A 354 -24.69 -36.49 -0.91
N VAL A 355 -23.42 -36.46 -0.51
CA VAL A 355 -22.77 -35.32 0.16
C VAL A 355 -22.60 -34.12 -0.78
N ARG A 356 -22.14 -34.38 -2.02
CA ARG A 356 -21.91 -33.32 -3.03
C ARG A 356 -23.22 -32.70 -3.52
N ARG A 357 -24.31 -33.49 -3.55
CA ARG A 357 -25.68 -33.05 -3.88
C ARG A 357 -26.31 -32.17 -2.78
N ARG A 358 -25.96 -32.40 -1.51
CA ARG A 358 -26.35 -31.52 -0.39
C ARG A 358 -25.58 -30.19 -0.42
N LEU A 359 -24.26 -30.22 -0.60
CA LEU A 359 -23.44 -29.00 -0.67
C LEU A 359 -23.81 -28.09 -1.85
N SER A 360 -24.19 -28.66 -3.01
CA SER A 360 -24.64 -27.87 -4.16
C SER A 360 -25.98 -27.15 -3.97
N ARG A 361 -26.78 -27.51 -2.96
CA ARG A 361 -28.03 -26.82 -2.64
C ARG A 361 -27.81 -25.54 -1.82
N TRP A 362 -26.71 -25.46 -1.07
CA TRP A 362 -26.36 -24.28 -0.27
C TRP A 362 -25.65 -23.18 -1.08
N PHE A 363 -25.09 -23.53 -2.24
CA PHE A 363 -24.28 -22.64 -3.08
C PHE A 363 -24.71 -22.75 -4.57
N PRO A 364 -25.88 -22.21 -4.94
CA PRO A 364 -26.48 -22.42 -6.26
C PRO A 364 -25.68 -21.78 -7.42
N ASP A 365 -24.91 -20.73 -7.14
CA ASP A 365 -24.11 -20.01 -8.13
C ASP A 365 -22.63 -20.44 -8.15
N ARG A 366 -22.32 -21.58 -8.78
CA ARG A 366 -20.96 -22.16 -8.74
C ARG A 366 -19.87 -21.23 -9.31
N GLU A 367 -20.20 -20.42 -10.32
CA GLU A 367 -19.25 -19.49 -10.93
C GLU A 367 -19.06 -18.23 -10.09
N GLY A 368 -20.16 -17.62 -9.61
CA GLY A 368 -20.09 -16.45 -8.73
C GLY A 368 -19.41 -16.76 -7.41
N ASN A 369 -19.70 -17.93 -6.83
CA ASN A 369 -19.04 -18.38 -5.60
C ASN A 369 -17.55 -18.62 -5.82
N ALA A 370 -17.15 -19.21 -6.95
CA ALA A 370 -15.73 -19.39 -7.27
C ALA A 370 -15.00 -18.05 -7.42
N LEU A 371 -15.57 -17.10 -8.16
CA LEU A 371 -14.98 -15.76 -8.30
C LEU A 371 -14.91 -15.02 -6.97
N GLY A 372 -15.99 -15.05 -6.18
CA GLY A 372 -16.03 -14.45 -4.85
C GLY A 372 -14.98 -15.04 -3.92
N LEU A 373 -14.82 -16.37 -3.89
CA LEU A 373 -13.78 -17.04 -3.10
C LEU A 373 -12.37 -16.62 -3.54
N VAL A 374 -12.10 -16.50 -4.83
CA VAL A 374 -10.79 -16.06 -5.32
C VAL A 374 -10.50 -14.60 -4.92
N LEU A 375 -11.48 -13.71 -5.02
CA LEU A 375 -11.34 -12.31 -4.60
C LEU A 375 -11.10 -12.19 -3.10
N VAL A 376 -11.88 -12.92 -2.29
CA VAL A 376 -11.70 -12.94 -0.83
C VAL A 376 -10.35 -13.54 -0.47
N PHE A 377 -9.97 -14.68 -1.06
CA PHE A 377 -8.66 -15.29 -0.82
C PHE A 377 -7.53 -14.33 -1.16
N ALA A 378 -7.59 -13.67 -2.32
CA ALA A 378 -6.60 -12.68 -2.72
C ALA A 378 -6.49 -11.54 -1.69
N TRP A 379 -7.61 -11.06 -1.14
CA TRP A 379 -7.59 -10.04 -0.09
C TRP A 379 -6.95 -10.52 1.20
N VAL A 380 -7.46 -11.64 1.77
CA VAL A 380 -7.02 -12.09 3.11
C VAL A 380 -5.64 -12.71 3.13
N ALA A 381 -5.14 -13.20 1.99
CA ALA A 381 -3.78 -13.74 1.86
C ALA A 381 -2.74 -12.67 1.50
N TYR A 382 -3.16 -11.52 0.98
CA TYR A 382 -2.22 -10.47 0.57
C TYR A 382 -1.62 -9.77 1.80
N PRO A 383 -0.28 -9.79 1.99
CA PRO A 383 0.36 -9.30 3.22
C PRO A 383 -0.02 -7.85 3.59
N PHE A 384 -0.14 -6.97 2.60
CA PHE A 384 -0.41 -5.54 2.84
C PHE A 384 -1.82 -5.25 3.34
N THR A 385 -2.82 -6.09 3.04
CA THR A 385 -4.14 -5.89 3.68
C THR A 385 -4.03 -6.19 5.16
N ALA A 386 -3.28 -7.24 5.53
CA ALA A 386 -3.08 -7.61 6.91
C ALA A 386 -2.24 -6.55 7.65
N TYR A 387 -1.21 -6.00 6.99
CA TYR A 387 -0.45 -4.87 7.50
C TYR A 387 -1.35 -3.67 7.86
N ALA A 388 -2.31 -3.31 6.99
CA ALA A 388 -3.26 -2.24 7.25
C ALA A 388 -4.15 -2.53 8.48
N THR A 389 -4.68 -3.76 8.58
CA THR A 389 -5.48 -4.19 9.73
C THR A 389 -4.67 -4.16 11.03
N GLN A 390 -3.42 -4.61 11.02
CA GLN A 390 -2.57 -4.63 12.21
C GLN A 390 -2.04 -3.26 12.62
N SER A 391 -2.08 -2.29 11.71
CA SER A 391 -1.74 -0.90 12.00
C SER A 391 -2.98 -0.08 12.37
N ASN A 392 -4.18 -0.71 12.36
CA ASN A 392 -5.47 -0.09 12.62
C ASN A 392 -5.68 1.21 11.82
N SER A 393 -5.24 1.19 10.56
CA SER A 393 -5.30 2.34 9.66
C SER A 393 -6.71 2.57 9.13
N ASN A 394 -7.07 3.85 8.94
CA ASN A 394 -8.29 4.25 8.24
C ASN A 394 -8.31 3.89 6.74
N ASP A 395 -7.22 3.34 6.19
CA ASP A 395 -7.18 2.81 4.82
C ASP A 395 -8.18 1.66 4.60
N GLU A 396 -8.56 0.94 5.66
CA GLU A 396 -9.55 -0.13 5.57
C GLU A 396 -10.96 0.37 5.27
N LEU A 397 -11.32 1.56 5.79
CA LEU A 397 -12.54 2.26 5.42
C LEU A 397 -12.57 2.53 3.92
N ILE A 398 -11.44 3.02 3.37
CA ILE A 398 -11.31 3.33 1.95
C ILE A 398 -11.45 2.06 1.11
N ALA A 399 -10.83 0.96 1.52
CA ALA A 399 -10.99 -0.33 0.86
C ALA A 399 -12.46 -0.78 0.83
N ALA A 400 -13.15 -0.71 1.97
CA ALA A 400 -14.55 -1.08 2.08
C ALA A 400 -15.44 -0.25 1.15
N LEU A 401 -15.30 1.09 1.19
CA LEU A 401 -16.09 2.00 0.37
C LEU A 401 -15.84 1.78 -1.13
N VAL A 402 -14.59 1.59 -1.54
CA VAL A 402 -14.24 1.30 -2.94
C VAL A 402 -14.84 -0.02 -3.38
N VAL A 403 -14.71 -1.09 -2.61
CA VAL A 403 -15.28 -2.40 -2.96
C VAL A 403 -16.80 -2.34 -3.05
N TRP A 404 -17.48 -1.73 -2.08
CA TRP A 404 -18.94 -1.60 -2.11
C TRP A 404 -19.43 -0.71 -3.26
N SER A 405 -18.65 0.28 -3.68
CA SER A 405 -18.96 1.04 -4.91
C SER A 405 -18.95 0.15 -6.16
N LEU A 406 -18.04 -0.84 -6.22
CA LEU A 406 -17.98 -1.82 -7.31
C LEU A 406 -19.11 -2.85 -7.22
N VAL A 407 -19.53 -3.27 -6.03
CA VAL A 407 -20.70 -4.13 -5.84
C VAL A 407 -21.96 -3.45 -6.40
N LEU A 408 -22.12 -2.16 -6.10
CA LEU A 408 -23.25 -1.35 -6.53
C LEU A 408 -23.10 -0.77 -7.94
N PHE A 409 -22.18 -1.29 -8.76
CA PHE A 409 -21.90 -0.81 -10.12
C PHE A 409 -23.14 -0.79 -11.04
N ALA A 410 -24.21 -1.53 -10.71
CA ALA A 410 -25.50 -1.48 -11.42
C ALA A 410 -26.34 -0.23 -11.18
N SER A 411 -26.12 0.46 -10.06
CA SER A 411 -26.77 1.72 -9.75
C SER A 411 -25.73 2.84 -9.88
N PRO A 412 -25.76 3.63 -10.96
CA PRO A 412 -24.83 4.75 -11.14
C PRO A 412 -24.88 5.74 -9.97
N ILE A 413 -26.07 5.94 -9.39
CA ILE A 413 -26.30 6.82 -8.23
C ILE A 413 -25.64 6.23 -6.99
N ALA A 414 -25.93 4.96 -6.64
CA ALA A 414 -25.38 4.38 -5.42
C ALA A 414 -23.85 4.22 -5.47
N ARG A 415 -23.32 3.84 -6.64
CA ARG A 415 -21.86 3.83 -6.89
C ARG A 415 -21.27 5.23 -6.77
N GLY A 416 -21.88 6.24 -7.40
CA GLY A 416 -21.41 7.62 -7.35
C GLY A 416 -21.42 8.20 -5.93
N ALA A 417 -22.48 7.92 -5.16
CA ALA A 417 -22.59 8.33 -3.78
C ALA A 417 -21.50 7.69 -2.90
N LEU A 418 -21.25 6.38 -3.02
CA LEU A 418 -20.18 5.71 -2.26
C LEU A 418 -18.79 6.21 -2.64
N LEU A 419 -18.53 6.48 -3.93
CA LEU A 419 -17.25 7.07 -4.35
C LEU A 419 -17.10 8.51 -3.85
N ALA A 420 -18.18 9.29 -3.79
CA ALA A 420 -18.17 10.62 -3.20
C ALA A 420 -17.87 10.56 -1.70
N VAL A 421 -18.45 9.59 -0.98
CA VAL A 421 -18.14 9.34 0.44
C VAL A 421 -16.68 8.91 0.60
N ALA A 422 -16.16 8.03 -0.25
CA ALA A 422 -14.75 7.61 -0.22
C ALA A 422 -13.81 8.80 -0.44
N ALA A 423 -14.11 9.66 -1.42
CA ALA A 423 -13.37 10.88 -1.69
C ALA A 423 -13.47 11.90 -0.55
N ALA A 424 -14.62 11.97 0.11
CA ALA A 424 -14.85 12.80 1.30
C ALA A 424 -14.26 12.22 2.59
N ALA A 425 -13.73 10.99 2.55
CA ALA A 425 -12.94 10.41 3.64
C ALA A 425 -11.44 10.63 3.40
N LYS A 426 -10.97 10.36 2.17
CA LYS A 426 -9.58 10.56 1.74
C LYS A 426 -9.57 10.95 0.26
N PHE A 427 -8.67 11.83 -0.17
CA PHE A 427 -8.66 12.27 -1.58
C PHE A 427 -8.18 11.19 -2.58
N ALA A 428 -7.44 10.19 -2.11
CA ALA A 428 -6.83 9.13 -2.93
C ALA A 428 -7.79 8.38 -3.89
N PRO A 429 -9.08 8.13 -3.57
CA PRO A 429 -10.03 7.45 -4.46
C PRO A 429 -10.59 8.33 -5.60
N LEU A 430 -10.33 9.65 -5.62
CA LEU A 430 -10.86 10.56 -6.65
C LEU A 430 -10.59 10.11 -8.10
N PRO A 431 -9.40 9.58 -8.46
CA PRO A 431 -9.17 9.07 -9.81
C PRO A 431 -10.11 7.92 -10.22
N ALA A 432 -10.64 7.16 -9.25
CA ALA A 432 -11.61 6.09 -9.49
C ALA A 432 -13.04 6.62 -9.81
N ALA A 433 -13.30 7.91 -9.61
CA ALA A 433 -14.56 8.54 -10.02
C ALA A 433 -14.67 8.71 -11.55
N SER A 434 -13.54 8.88 -12.25
CA SER A 434 -13.53 9.14 -13.71
C SER A 434 -14.03 7.95 -14.56
N PRO A 435 -13.62 6.69 -14.31
CA PRO A 435 -14.19 5.52 -15.01
C PRO A 435 -15.66 5.24 -14.66
N ALA A 436 -16.14 5.68 -13.48
CA ALA A 436 -17.54 5.53 -13.11
C ALA A 436 -18.45 6.42 -13.99
N VAL A 437 -18.01 7.63 -14.33
CA VAL A 437 -18.77 8.56 -15.18
C VAL A 437 -18.86 8.09 -16.64
N SER A 438 -17.86 7.35 -17.14
CA SER A 438 -17.78 6.92 -18.54
C SER A 438 -18.57 5.64 -18.87
N SER A 439 -19.12 4.92 -17.88
CA SER A 439 -19.86 3.66 -18.08
C SER A 439 -21.26 3.84 -18.71
N ARG A 440 -21.46 4.84 -19.58
CA ARG A 440 -22.71 5.01 -20.34
C ARG A 440 -22.90 3.82 -21.28
N ARG A 441 -24.13 3.31 -21.25
CA ARG A 441 -24.67 2.19 -22.05
C ARG A 441 -24.01 2.10 -23.43
N SER A 442 -23.31 0.99 -23.72
CA SER A 442 -23.18 0.56 -25.10
C SER A 442 -24.59 0.41 -25.69
N PRO A 443 -24.89 0.99 -26.87
CA PRO A 443 -26.16 0.75 -27.53
C PRO A 443 -26.32 -0.75 -27.78
N PRO A 444 -27.55 -1.29 -27.77
CA PRO A 444 -27.78 -2.68 -28.12
C PRO A 444 -27.18 -2.97 -29.51
N ALA A 445 -26.56 -4.14 -29.66
CA ALA A 445 -25.85 -4.59 -30.85
C ALA A 445 -26.75 -4.82 -32.10
N SER A 446 -27.92 -4.18 -32.17
CA SER A 446 -28.82 -4.24 -33.32
C SER A 446 -28.62 -3.12 -34.34
N ALA A 447 -27.77 -2.13 -34.08
CA ALA A 447 -27.44 -1.09 -35.05
C ALA A 447 -26.17 -1.43 -35.84
N ARG A 448 -26.21 -2.52 -36.62
CA ARG A 448 -25.29 -2.68 -37.76
C ARG A 448 -25.77 -1.70 -38.84
N PRO A 449 -24.95 -0.78 -39.36
CA PRO A 449 -25.35 -0.02 -40.53
C PRO A 449 -25.59 -1.02 -41.67
N LEU A 450 -26.81 -1.00 -42.22
CA LEU A 450 -27.12 -1.68 -43.48
C LEU A 450 -26.07 -1.24 -44.50
N ARG A 451 -25.26 -2.19 -44.98
CA ARG A 451 -24.42 -1.95 -46.15
C ARG A 451 -25.34 -1.49 -47.28
N PRO A 452 -25.04 -0.39 -47.98
CA PRO A 452 -25.82 -0.01 -49.15
C PRO A 452 -25.71 -1.14 -50.18
N ALA A 453 -26.86 -1.57 -50.70
CA ALA A 453 -26.91 -2.53 -51.80
C ALA A 453 -26.13 -1.96 -53.00
N PRO A 454 -25.40 -2.79 -53.77
CA PRO A 454 -24.75 -2.33 -54.98
C PRO A 454 -25.81 -1.84 -55.98
N PRO A 455 -25.49 -0.81 -56.80
CA PRO A 455 -26.45 -0.25 -57.73
C PRO A 455 -26.84 -1.27 -58.81
N PRO A 456 -28.08 -1.20 -59.34
CA PRO A 456 -28.52 -2.10 -60.39
C PRO A 456 -27.73 -1.79 -61.67
N SER A 457 -26.96 -2.77 -62.15
CA SER A 457 -26.33 -2.71 -63.46
C SER A 457 -27.41 -2.76 -64.54
N ALA A 458 -27.61 -1.65 -65.26
CA ALA A 458 -28.45 -1.58 -66.44
C ALA A 458 -27.59 -1.33 -67.69
N ALA A 459 -28.00 -1.99 -68.79
CA ALA A 459 -27.60 -1.86 -70.20
C ALA A 459 -26.38 -2.71 -70.64
N TRP A 460 -26.41 -3.51 -71.72
CA TRP A 460 -27.40 -3.78 -72.79
C TRP A 460 -27.02 -5.11 -73.51
N PRO A 461 -27.89 -5.77 -74.33
CA PRO A 461 -27.76 -7.15 -74.79
C PRO A 461 -27.10 -7.28 -76.18
N ALA A 462 -26.51 -8.46 -76.43
CA ALA A 462 -26.20 -8.91 -77.78
C ALA A 462 -26.42 -10.43 -77.93
N GLU A 463 -27.49 -10.72 -78.68
CA GLU A 463 -27.64 -11.77 -79.67
C GLU A 463 -27.62 -13.26 -79.32
N ALA A 464 -28.76 -13.87 -79.67
CA ALA A 464 -29.07 -15.26 -79.69
C ALA A 464 -28.38 -16.02 -80.84
N ARG A 465 -27.79 -17.17 -80.51
CA ARG A 465 -27.69 -18.39 -81.33
C ARG A 465 -27.80 -19.55 -80.34
N GLY A 466 -28.67 -20.55 -80.41
CA GLY A 466 -29.44 -21.07 -81.52
C GLY A 466 -29.28 -22.60 -81.58
N ARG A 467 -29.92 -23.32 -80.62
CA ARG A 467 -30.39 -24.75 -80.68
C ARG A 467 -29.36 -25.89 -80.86
N PRO A 468 -29.73 -27.19 -80.69
CA PRO A 468 -30.85 -27.81 -79.93
C PRO A 468 -30.42 -29.00 -79.01
N ARG A 469 -31.35 -29.39 -78.13
CA ARG A 469 -31.33 -30.65 -77.36
C ARG A 469 -31.75 -31.85 -78.23
N SER A 470 -31.10 -33.00 -78.07
CA SER A 470 -31.51 -34.31 -78.59
C SER A 470 -32.36 -35.09 -77.56
N PRO A 471 -33.34 -35.91 -77.98
CA PRO A 471 -34.27 -36.60 -77.08
C PRO A 471 -33.97 -38.09 -76.84
N ARG A 472 -34.42 -38.56 -75.67
CA ARG A 472 -34.93 -39.88 -75.25
C ARG A 472 -34.47 -41.15 -76.01
N ALA A 473 -34.01 -42.13 -75.22
CA ALA A 473 -34.15 -43.55 -75.50
C ALA A 473 -34.90 -44.23 -74.34
N ALA A 474 -36.05 -44.83 -74.65
CA ALA A 474 -36.71 -45.90 -73.90
C ALA A 474 -37.48 -46.74 -74.93
N ALA A 475 -37.38 -48.06 -74.82
CA ALA A 475 -38.01 -49.07 -75.67
C ALA A 475 -38.64 -50.15 -74.77
N PRO A 476 -39.40 -51.10 -75.32
CA PRO A 476 -40.11 -51.12 -76.61
C PRO A 476 -41.62 -50.80 -76.49
#